data_AF-A0A1G0YE23-F1
#
_entry.id   AF-A0A1G0YE23-F1
#
_cell.length_a   1.000
_cell.length_b   1.000
_cell.length_c   1.000
_cell.angle_alpha   90.00
_cell.angle_beta   90.00
_cell.angle_gamma   90.00
#
_symmetry.space_group_name_H-M   'P 1'
#
loop_
_entity.id
_entity.type
_entity.pdbx_description
1 polymer ?
#
loop_
_entity_poly.entity_id
_entity_poly.type
_entity_poly.pdbx_seq_one_letter_code
_entity_poly.pdbx_strand_id
1 'polypeptide(L)'
;MNIYDGIPKMEMKADPQSQAWARSARNVLSITSETVAETLMQANELAKSQGKPLFCLPIGVQLNAPTMNELIVQAYRSNSSQQSDKDKMTVSQIAWLAVIKSYPCQGQQASPFQSFSNHESAMQHAEG
;
A
#
# COMPACT_ATOMS: atom_id res chain seq x y z
N MET A 1 5.32 0.38 -10.32
CA MET A 1 5.29 -1.00 -9.76
C MET A 1 4.91 -2.02 -10.84
N ASN A 2 5.90 -2.75 -11.36
CA ASN A 2 5.79 -3.48 -12.64
C ASN A 2 5.55 -5.00 -12.51
N ILE A 3 5.44 -5.53 -11.28
CA ILE A 3 5.20 -6.97 -11.07
C ILE A 3 3.73 -7.32 -11.34
N TYR A 4 2.78 -6.51 -10.88
CA TYR A 4 1.36 -6.75 -11.11
C TYR A 4 1.02 -6.75 -12.62
N ASP A 5 1.53 -5.76 -13.36
CA ASP A 5 1.32 -5.69 -14.81
C ASP A 5 2.17 -6.71 -15.58
N GLY A 6 3.28 -7.18 -14.98
CA GLY A 6 4.15 -8.23 -15.53
C GLY A 6 3.69 -9.66 -15.29
N ILE A 7 2.66 -9.90 -14.46
CA ILE A 7 2.09 -11.24 -14.24
C ILE A 7 1.14 -11.59 -15.39
N PRO A 8 1.42 -12.66 -16.18
CA PRO A 8 0.55 -13.11 -17.26
C PRO A 8 -0.88 -13.37 -16.76
N LYS A 9 -1.86 -12.63 -17.29
CA LYS A 9 -3.27 -12.74 -16.89
C LYS A 9 -3.97 -14.00 -17.39
N MET A 10 -3.39 -14.68 -18.39
CA MET A 10 -3.89 -15.95 -18.93
C MET A 10 -2.77 -16.98 -18.97
N GLU A 11 -3.07 -18.23 -18.60
CA GLU A 11 -2.12 -19.36 -18.65
C GLU A 11 -1.95 -19.96 -20.05
N MET A 12 -2.73 -19.52 -21.04
CA MET A 12 -2.67 -20.06 -22.40
C MET A 12 -1.40 -19.58 -23.11
N LYS A 13 -0.38 -20.45 -23.14
CA LYS A 13 0.89 -20.39 -23.93
C LYS A 13 2.16 -19.92 -23.21
N ALA A 14 2.15 -19.66 -21.91
CA ALA A 14 3.41 -19.45 -21.17
C ALA A 14 4.10 -20.81 -20.92
N ASP A 15 5.42 -20.87 -21.01
CA ASP A 15 6.17 -22.08 -20.63
C ASP A 15 5.94 -22.41 -19.13
N PRO A 16 6.15 -23.66 -18.69
CA PRO A 16 5.88 -24.07 -17.31
C PRO A 16 6.61 -23.24 -16.24
N GLN A 17 7.83 -22.75 -16.54
CA GLN A 17 8.61 -21.93 -15.61
C GLN A 17 8.00 -20.53 -15.47
N SER A 18 7.59 -19.91 -16.58
CA SER A 18 6.89 -18.64 -16.59
C SER A 18 5.56 -18.71 -15.83
N GLN A 19 4.82 -19.82 -15.93
CA GLN A 19 3.60 -20.05 -15.15
C GLN A 19 3.89 -20.21 -13.65
N ALA A 20 4.92 -20.99 -13.30
CA ALA A 20 5.33 -21.16 -11.90
C ALA A 20 5.76 -19.83 -11.28
N TRP A 21 6.54 -19.03 -12.00
CA TRP A 21 6.88 -17.67 -11.59
C TRP A 21 5.64 -16.80 -11.36
N ALA A 22 4.70 -16.80 -12.30
CA ALA A 22 3.47 -16.01 -12.20
C ALA A 22 2.63 -16.40 -10.97
N ARG A 23 2.52 -17.70 -10.67
CA ARG A 23 1.83 -18.21 -9.48
C ARG A 23 2.53 -17.76 -8.20
N SER A 24 3.85 -17.90 -8.13
CA SER A 24 4.65 -17.44 -6.99
C SER A 24 4.52 -15.94 -6.75
N ALA A 25 4.60 -15.13 -7.82
CA ALA A 25 4.45 -13.68 -7.74
C ALA A 25 3.05 -13.27 -7.24
N ARG A 26 1.99 -13.95 -7.69
CA ARG A 26 0.63 -13.73 -7.18
C ARG A 26 0.50 -14.06 -5.70
N ASN A 27 1.08 -15.18 -5.25
CA ASN A 27 1.05 -15.56 -3.84
C ASN A 27 1.76 -14.50 -2.98
N VAL A 28 2.94 -14.03 -3.40
CA VAL A 28 3.66 -12.95 -2.70
C VAL A 28 2.82 -11.68 -2.64
N LEU A 29 2.18 -11.27 -3.74
CA LEU A 29 1.31 -10.09 -3.74
C LEU A 29 0.09 -10.26 -2.83
N SER A 30 -0.53 -11.45 -2.82
CA SER A 30 -1.68 -11.75 -1.96
C SER A 30 -1.28 -11.66 -0.49
N ILE A 31 -0.21 -12.36 -0.08
CA ILE A 31 0.29 -12.36 1.29
C ILE A 31 0.68 -10.94 1.72
N THR A 32 1.40 -10.21 0.86
CA THR A 32 1.79 -8.81 1.15
C THR A 32 0.55 -7.94 1.37
N SER A 33 -0.47 -8.07 0.53
CA SER A 33 -1.71 -7.30 0.64
C SER A 33 -2.49 -7.65 1.90
N GLU A 34 -2.55 -8.93 2.26
CA GLU A 34 -3.16 -9.41 3.50
C GLU A 34 -2.45 -8.85 4.74
N THR A 35 -1.12 -9.02 4.81
CA THR A 35 -0.32 -8.52 5.94
C THR A 35 -0.46 -7.00 6.11
N VAL A 36 -0.44 -6.24 5.00
CA VAL A 36 -0.61 -4.78 5.05
C VAL A 36 -2.03 -4.42 5.48
N ALA A 37 -3.05 -5.13 4.99
CA ALA A 37 -4.44 -4.90 5.39
C ALA A 37 -4.66 -5.15 6.88
N GLU A 38 -4.17 -6.28 7.40
CA GLU A 38 -4.25 -6.61 8.82
C GLU A 38 -3.51 -5.59 9.69
N THR A 39 -2.31 -5.19 9.28
CA THR A 39 -1.51 -4.17 9.99
C THR A 39 -2.25 -2.85 10.06
N LEU A 40 -2.81 -2.39 8.93
CA LEU A 40 -3.56 -1.13 8.89
C LEU A 40 -4.87 -1.21 9.67
N MET A 41 -5.55 -2.35 9.64
CA MET A 41 -6.74 -2.59 10.46
C MET A 41 -6.40 -2.53 11.95
N GLN A 42 -5.36 -3.25 12.40
CA GLN A 42 -4.90 -3.23 13.80
C GLN A 42 -4.49 -1.82 14.24
N ALA A 43 -3.73 -1.10 13.42
CA ALA A 43 -3.35 0.28 13.69
C ALA A 43 -4.58 1.20 13.81
N ASN A 44 -5.58 0.99 12.95
CA ASN A 44 -6.81 1.77 12.98
C ASN A 44 -7.67 1.45 14.21
N GLU A 45 -7.78 0.18 14.62
CA GLU A 45 -8.46 -0.19 15.87
C GLU A 45 -7.79 0.42 17.10
N LEU A 46 -6.45 0.43 17.13
CA LEU A 46 -5.71 1.12 18.18
C LEU A 46 -6.03 2.63 18.17
N ALA A 47 -5.99 3.27 17.01
CA ALA A 47 -6.27 4.70 16.89
C ALA A 47 -7.74 5.06 17.21
N LYS A 48 -8.69 4.19 16.86
CA LYS A 48 -10.10 4.29 17.25
C LYS A 48 -10.26 4.27 18.77
N SER A 49 -9.55 3.40 19.47
CA SER A 49 -9.60 3.36 20.94
C SER A 49 -9.07 4.65 21.59
N GLN A 50 -8.26 5.43 20.86
CA GLN A 50 -7.78 6.75 21.25
C GLN A 50 -8.70 7.90 20.77
N GLY A 51 -9.85 7.59 20.17
CA GLY A 51 -10.82 8.56 19.67
C GLY A 51 -10.43 9.24 18.35
N LYS A 52 -9.38 8.76 17.68
CA LYS A 52 -8.85 9.34 16.43
C LYS A 52 -8.60 8.23 15.40
N PRO A 53 -9.64 7.67 14.76
CA PRO A 53 -9.46 6.69 13.69
C PRO A 53 -8.54 7.23 12.60
N LEU A 54 -7.76 6.32 12.03
CA LEU A 54 -6.89 6.57 10.89
C LEU A 54 -7.67 6.65 9.58
N PHE A 55 -8.71 5.83 9.46
CA PHE A 55 -9.64 5.78 8.34
C PHE A 55 -10.96 5.15 8.78
N CYS A 56 -12.04 5.37 8.03
CA CYS A 56 -13.38 4.95 8.40
C CYS A 56 -13.99 4.06 7.32
N LEU A 57 -13.94 2.75 7.54
CA LEU A 57 -14.57 1.78 6.63
C LEU A 57 -16.10 1.89 6.70
N PRO A 58 -16.79 1.95 5.55
CA PRO A 58 -18.24 1.84 5.51
C PRO A 58 -18.72 0.49 6.04
N ILE A 59 -19.97 0.44 6.51
CA ILE A 59 -20.61 -0.80 6.95
C ILE A 59 -20.58 -1.83 5.81
N GLY A 60 -20.17 -3.06 6.12
CA GLY A 60 -20.10 -4.16 5.15
C GLY A 60 -18.84 -4.19 4.29
N VAL A 61 -17.98 -3.17 4.36
CA VAL A 61 -16.68 -3.15 3.67
C VAL A 61 -15.61 -3.79 4.55
N GLN A 62 -14.87 -4.74 3.99
CA GLN A 62 -13.71 -5.35 4.64
C GLN A 62 -12.44 -4.95 3.90
N LEU A 63 -11.44 -4.52 4.67
CA LEU A 63 -10.09 -4.32 4.18
C LEU A 63 -9.35 -5.67 4.24
N ASN A 64 -9.54 -6.49 3.20
CA ASN A 64 -8.92 -7.81 3.03
C ASN A 64 -7.94 -7.80 1.84
N ALA A 65 -7.27 -8.92 1.58
CA ALA A 65 -6.19 -8.98 0.56
C ALA A 65 -6.64 -8.53 -0.85
N PRO A 66 -7.80 -8.96 -1.40
CA PRO A 66 -8.30 -8.47 -2.68
C PRO A 66 -8.54 -6.97 -2.70
N THR A 67 -9.30 -6.44 -1.73
CA THR A 67 -9.59 -5.00 -1.62
C THR A 67 -8.30 -4.18 -1.50
N MET A 68 -7.35 -4.64 -0.68
CA MET A 68 -6.07 -3.96 -0.48
C MET A 68 -5.22 -3.96 -1.76
N ASN A 69 -5.13 -5.09 -2.45
CA ASN A 69 -4.40 -5.18 -3.71
C ASN A 69 -5.00 -4.23 -4.76
N GLU A 70 -6.32 -4.16 -4.86
CA GLU A 70 -7.00 -3.22 -5.77
C GLU A 70 -6.67 -1.76 -5.43
N LEU A 71 -6.73 -1.37 -4.16
CA LEU A 71 -6.38 -0.02 -3.71
C LEU A 71 -4.92 0.32 -4.03
N ILE A 72 -3.98 -0.59 -3.79
CA ILE A 72 -2.55 -0.40 -4.09
C ILE A 72 -2.35 -0.23 -5.60
N VAL A 73 -2.94 -1.10 -6.41
CA VAL A 73 -2.84 -1.02 -7.89
C VAL A 73 -3.43 0.28 -8.41
N GLN A 74 -4.60 0.68 -7.91
CA GLN A 74 -5.23 1.96 -8.27
C GLN A 74 -4.37 3.14 -7.83
N ALA A 75 -3.77 3.09 -6.64
CA ALA A 75 -2.88 4.14 -6.15
C ALA A 75 -1.63 4.30 -7.03
N TYR A 76 -1.04 3.21 -7.51
CA TYR A 76 0.04 3.29 -8.51
C TYR A 76 -0.43 3.92 -9.82
N ARG A 77 -1.63 3.57 -10.31
CA ARG A 77 -2.16 4.07 -11.59
C ARG A 77 -2.65 5.53 -11.55
N SER A 78 -3.17 6.00 -10.42
CA SER A 78 -3.97 7.23 -10.34
C SER A 78 -3.21 8.56 -10.30
N ASN A 79 -1.90 8.59 -10.57
CA ASN A 79 -1.16 9.84 -10.88
C ASN A 79 0.12 9.49 -11.66
N SER A 80 0.08 9.58 -12.99
CA SER A 80 1.27 9.36 -13.85
C SER A 80 2.29 10.51 -13.74
N SER A 81 1.85 11.71 -13.34
CA SER A 81 2.71 12.90 -13.22
C SER A 81 3.57 12.96 -11.95
N GLN A 82 3.29 12.10 -10.95
CA GLN A 82 4.05 12.00 -9.70
C GLN A 82 4.70 10.61 -9.53
N GLN A 83 4.92 9.91 -10.64
CA GLN A 83 5.42 8.54 -10.64
C GLN A 83 6.79 8.42 -9.94
N SER A 84 7.68 9.41 -10.12
CA SER A 84 9.01 9.45 -9.51
C SER A 84 9.00 9.48 -7.98
N ASP A 85 7.97 10.09 -7.39
CA ASP A 85 7.86 10.20 -5.93
C ASP A 85 7.22 8.94 -5.33
N LYS A 86 6.32 8.29 -6.07
CA LYS A 86 5.75 6.99 -5.69
C LYS A 86 6.76 5.86 -5.78
N ASP A 87 7.66 5.87 -6.76
CA ASP A 87 8.68 4.83 -6.90
C ASP A 87 9.68 4.84 -5.71
N LYS A 88 9.71 5.92 -4.93
CA LYS A 88 10.48 6.03 -3.68
C LYS A 88 9.69 5.57 -2.44
N MET A 89 8.38 5.38 -2.55
CA MET A 89 7.53 4.96 -1.44
C MET A 89 7.48 3.44 -1.32
N THR A 90 7.39 2.94 -0.09
CA THR A 90 7.16 1.52 0.16
C THR A 90 5.72 1.14 -0.18
N VAL A 91 5.48 -0.16 -0.40
CA VAL A 91 4.12 -0.68 -0.64
C VAL A 91 3.17 -0.30 0.49
N SER A 92 3.63 -0.37 1.74
CA SER A 92 2.83 0.00 2.92
C SER A 92 2.48 1.49 2.96
N GLN A 93 3.40 2.37 2.55
CA GLN A 93 3.13 3.81 2.46
C GLN A 93 2.08 4.12 1.37
N ILE A 94 2.18 3.45 0.23
CA ILE A 94 1.21 3.61 -0.86
C ILE A 94 -0.15 3.04 -0.47
N ALA A 95 -0.18 1.88 0.17
CA ALA A 95 -1.40 1.27 0.70
C ALA A 95 -2.08 2.18 1.72
N TRP A 96 -1.31 2.73 2.66
CA TRP A 96 -1.80 3.70 3.64
C TRP A 96 -2.46 4.90 2.97
N LEU A 97 -1.76 5.54 2.03
CA LEU A 97 -2.29 6.67 1.25
C LEU A 97 -3.57 6.31 0.50
N ALA A 98 -3.62 5.12 -0.11
CA ALA A 98 -4.78 4.64 -0.83
C ALA A 98 -6.00 4.47 0.08
N VAL A 99 -5.79 3.88 1.27
CA VAL A 99 -6.85 3.60 2.25
C VAL A 99 -7.43 4.91 2.82
N ILE A 100 -6.59 5.83 3.28
CA ILE A 100 -7.08 7.09 3.87
C ILE A 100 -7.81 7.96 2.85
N LYS A 101 -7.39 7.90 1.58
CA LYS A 101 -8.05 8.63 0.49
C LYS A 101 -9.39 8.00 0.11
N SER A 102 -9.47 6.67 0.15
CA SER A 102 -10.68 5.92 -0.24
C SER A 102 -11.73 5.88 0.88
N TYR A 103 -11.29 5.95 2.14
CA TYR A 103 -12.14 5.81 3.31
C TYR A 103 -11.89 6.94 4.34
N PRO A 104 -12.09 8.21 3.96
CA PRO A 104 -11.91 9.32 4.89
C PRO A 104 -12.94 9.28 6.02
N CYS A 105 -12.52 9.59 7.24
CA CYS A 105 -13.44 9.80 8.36
C CYS A 105 -14.15 11.15 8.25
N GLN A 106 -15.45 11.19 8.56
CA GLN A 106 -16.22 12.44 8.57
C GLN A 106 -15.62 13.44 9.58
N GLY A 107 -15.37 14.68 9.16
CA GLY A 107 -14.83 15.74 10.02
C GLY A 107 -13.29 15.82 10.08
N GLN A 108 -12.57 14.88 9.47
CA GLN A 108 -11.13 15.00 9.24
C GLN A 108 -10.92 15.36 7.76
N GLN A 109 -10.71 16.64 7.47
CA GLN A 109 -10.05 16.99 6.21
C GLN A 109 -8.69 16.29 6.24
N ALA A 110 -8.51 15.31 5.37
CA ALA A 110 -7.26 14.60 5.21
C ALA A 110 -6.18 15.64 4.86
N SER A 111 -5.40 16.05 5.84
CA SER A 111 -4.19 16.82 5.61
C SER A 111 -3.11 15.78 5.31
N PRO A 112 -2.76 15.52 4.04
CA PRO A 112 -1.79 14.50 3.73
C PRO A 112 -0.43 15.12 4.02
N PHE A 113 0.30 14.54 4.96
CA PHE A 113 1.74 14.73 5.12
C PHE A 113 2.18 16.16 5.49
N GLN A 114 2.20 16.46 6.79
CA GLN A 114 3.35 17.15 7.35
C GLN A 114 4.13 16.12 8.17
N SER A 115 5.41 15.94 7.82
CA SER A 115 6.40 15.12 8.55
C SER A 115 6.56 13.65 8.13
N PHE A 116 7.09 13.41 6.93
CA PHE A 116 7.95 12.24 6.67
C PHE A 116 9.28 12.61 5.98
N SER A 117 9.59 13.90 5.84
CA SER A 117 10.74 14.37 5.03
C SER A 117 12.00 14.73 5.82
N ASN A 118 12.03 14.63 7.16
CA ASN A 118 13.17 15.11 7.96
C ASN A 118 13.80 14.04 8.87
N HIS A 119 14.16 12.89 8.31
CA HIS A 119 15.09 11.98 9.00
C HIS A 119 16.22 11.52 8.06
N GLU A 120 16.93 12.49 7.51
CA GLU A 120 18.29 12.30 7.04
C GLU A 120 19.22 12.56 8.23
N SER A 121 19.47 11.52 9.03
CA SER A 121 20.45 11.59 10.10
C SER A 121 21.84 11.70 9.47
N ALA A 122 22.40 12.90 9.50
CA ALA A 122 23.81 13.14 9.21
C ALA A 122 24.68 12.37 10.22
N MET A 123 25.19 11.20 9.83
CA MET A 123 26.37 10.62 10.47
C MET A 123 27.61 11.33 9.93
N GLN A 124 27.92 12.50 10.49
CA GLN A 124 29.24 13.09 10.35
C GLN A 124 30.20 12.30 11.23
N HIS A 125 31.06 11.50 10.60
CA HIS A 125 32.25 10.97 11.24
C HIS A 125 33.15 12.14 11.65
N ALA A 126 33.33 12.34 12.95
CA ALA A 126 34.41 13.13 13.49
C ALA A 126 35.68 12.26 13.43
N GLU A 127 36.56 12.55 12.48
CA GLU A 127 37.95 12.09 12.53
C GLU A 127 38.76 13.11 13.34
N GLY A 128 39.42 12.61 14.38
CA GLY A 128 40.52 13.28 15.08
C GLY A 128 41.84 12.60 14.74
#